data_AF-A0A4Y2FEM2-F1
#
_entry.id   AF-A0A4Y2FEM2-F1
#
_cell.length_a   1.000
_cell.length_b   1.000
_cell.length_c   1.000
_cell.angle_alpha   90.00
_cell.angle_beta   90.00
_cell.angle_gamma   90.00
#
_symmetry.space_group_name_H-M   'P 1'
#
loop_
_entity.id
_entity.type
_entity.pdbx_description
1 polymer ?
#
loop_
_entity_poly.entity_id
_entity_poly.type
_entity_poly.pdbx_seq_one_letter_code
_entity_poly.pdbx_strand_id
1 'polypeptide(L)'
;MKYTHCGLIYDCSDIGNNIKKFWQLESIGIKDDLSYNKVDQSLETFEKTVRYKNNRYEVELPWKRDWHELNDNYSVAKKRLDSLVRRFKKNPDLNLQYRETLHDYEKNGIIEKMPNPENPINKPVFICLTNQCLGMRV
;
A
#
# COMPACT_ATOMS: atom_id res chain seq x y z
N MET A 1 18.84 20.32 -32.87
CA MET A 1 20.29 20.33 -32.61
C MET A 1 20.72 18.93 -32.25
N LYS A 2 21.78 18.41 -32.87
CA LYS A 2 22.30 17.05 -32.65
C LYS A 2 23.51 17.15 -31.73
N TYR A 3 23.52 16.43 -30.60
CA TYR A 3 24.66 16.36 -29.70
C TYR A 3 25.34 15.00 -29.88
N THR A 4 26.66 15.00 -30.07
CA THR A 4 27.49 13.80 -30.13
C THR A 4 28.30 13.67 -28.84
N HIS A 5 27.94 12.70 -28.00
CA HIS A 5 28.84 12.11 -27.04
C HIS A 5 28.74 10.59 -27.18
N CYS A 6 29.86 9.94 -27.53
CA CYS A 6 30.00 8.49 -27.71
C CYS A 6 29.06 7.86 -28.77
N GLY A 7 29.36 8.07 -30.06
CA GLY A 7 29.06 7.14 -31.17
C GLY A 7 27.59 6.78 -31.50
N LEU A 8 26.63 7.23 -30.70
CA LEU A 8 25.21 6.97 -30.89
C LEU A 8 24.53 8.29 -31.24
N ILE A 9 24.04 8.38 -32.47
CA ILE A 9 23.18 9.48 -32.89
C ILE A 9 21.85 9.27 -32.17
N TYR A 10 21.68 9.89 -31.00
CA TYR A 10 20.37 9.99 -30.38
C TYR A 10 19.64 11.16 -31.03
N ASP A 11 18.60 10.86 -31.79
CA ASP A 11 17.65 11.90 -32.17
C ASP A 11 16.91 12.36 -30.91
N CYS A 12 16.90 13.66 -30.64
CA CYS A 12 16.19 14.23 -29.50
C CYS A 12 14.68 13.96 -29.60
N SER A 13 14.19 13.74 -30.84
CA SER A 13 12.81 13.27 -31.09
C SER A 13 12.55 11.87 -30.49
N ASP A 14 13.56 10.99 -30.48
CA ASP A 14 13.47 9.60 -30.04
C ASP A 14 13.44 9.49 -28.50
N ILE A 15 14.23 10.31 -27.81
CA ILE A 15 14.18 10.43 -26.33
C ILE A 15 12.82 10.97 -25.88
N GLY A 16 12.30 12.00 -26.55
CA GLY A 16 11.00 12.57 -26.22
C GLY A 16 9.86 11.55 -26.34
N ASN A 17 9.89 10.73 -27.39
CA ASN A 17 8.91 9.67 -27.61
C ASN A 17 9.04 8.51 -26.59
N ASN A 18 10.26 8.13 -26.22
CA ASN A 18 10.48 7.08 -25.23
C ASN A 18 10.08 7.52 -23.82
N ILE A 19 10.35 8.77 -23.43
CA ILE A 19 9.86 9.34 -22.17
C ILE A 19 8.34 9.40 -22.18
N LYS A 20 7.73 9.85 -23.28
CA LYS A 20 6.27 9.89 -23.41
C LYS A 20 5.65 8.50 -23.25
N LYS A 21 6.23 7.46 -23.87
CA LYS A 21 5.80 6.07 -23.71
C LYS A 21 6.01 5.57 -22.28
N PHE A 22 7.11 5.91 -21.62
CA PHE A 22 7.37 5.56 -20.23
C PHE A 22 6.33 6.13 -19.26
N TRP A 23 5.78 7.31 -19.55
CA TRP A 23 4.72 7.93 -18.76
C TRP A 23 3.29 7.53 -19.20
N GLN A 24 3.14 6.69 -20.23
CA GLN A 24 1.84 6.13 -20.57
C GLN A 24 1.47 5.05 -19.55
N LEU A 25 0.23 5.07 -19.07
CA LEU A 25 -0.33 4.08 -18.15
C LEU A 25 -0.22 2.65 -18.71
N GLU A 26 -0.33 2.52 -20.03
CA GLU A 26 -0.15 1.26 -20.76
C GLU A 26 1.23 0.62 -20.54
N SER A 27 2.27 1.45 -20.34
CA SER A 27 3.65 0.97 -20.13
C SER A 27 3.87 0.29 -18.78
N ILE A 28 3.06 0.62 -17.77
CA ILE A 28 3.04 -0.04 -16.46
C ILE A 28 1.94 -1.10 -16.36
N GLY A 29 1.35 -1.48 -17.51
CA GLY A 29 0.33 -2.51 -17.59
C GLY A 29 -1.07 -2.06 -17.17
N ILE A 30 -1.31 -0.76 -16.99
CA ILE A 30 -2.64 -0.20 -16.75
C ILE A 30 -3.26 0.09 -18.12
N LYS A 31 -4.25 -0.72 -18.51
CA LYS A 31 -5.04 -0.49 -19.71
C LYS A 31 -6.35 0.18 -19.29
N ASP A 32 -6.74 1.22 -20.02
CA ASP A 32 -8.08 1.80 -19.90
C ASP A 32 -9.09 0.80 -20.49
N ASP A 33 -9.48 -0.16 -19.67
CA ASP A 33 -10.57 -1.05 -20.00
C ASP A 33 -11.87 -0.28 -19.72
N LEU A 34 -12.43 0.32 -20.77
CA LEU A 34 -13.67 1.12 -20.73
C LEU A 34 -14.88 0.31 -20.19
N SER A 35 -14.73 -1.00 -20.02
CA SER A 35 -15.68 -1.90 -19.37
C SER A 35 -15.63 -1.86 -17.84
N TYR A 36 -14.58 -1.31 -17.22
CA TYR A 36 -14.39 -1.36 -15.77
C TYR A 36 -14.75 -0.02 -15.10
N ASN A 37 -16.04 0.15 -14.77
CA ASN A 37 -16.56 1.17 -13.85
C ASN A 37 -16.14 0.92 -12.38
N LYS A 38 -14.87 0.55 -12.13
CA LYS A 38 -14.34 0.36 -10.76
C LYS A 38 -14.09 1.70 -10.06
N VAL A 39 -13.83 2.76 -10.83
CA VAL A 39 -13.70 4.13 -10.32
C VAL A 39 -14.98 4.54 -9.60
N ASP A 40 -16.15 4.25 -10.20
CA ASP A 40 -17.46 4.58 -9.63
C ASP A 40 -17.71 3.91 -8.28
N GLN A 41 -17.40 2.62 -8.12
CA GLN A 41 -17.68 1.92 -6.85
C GLN A 41 -16.80 2.40 -5.69
N SER A 42 -15.53 2.71 -5.95
CA SER A 42 -14.61 3.20 -4.90
C SER A 42 -14.99 4.61 -4.44
N LEU A 43 -15.38 5.46 -5.39
CA LEU A 43 -15.87 6.81 -5.12
C LEU A 43 -17.21 6.76 -4.39
N GLU A 44 -18.12 5.89 -4.83
CA GLU A 44 -19.41 5.67 -4.17
C GLU A 44 -19.24 5.19 -2.72
N THR A 45 -18.32 4.26 -2.45
CA THR A 45 -17.99 3.85 -1.07
C THR A 45 -17.42 5.01 -0.27
N PHE A 46 -16.51 5.81 -0.83
CA PHE A 46 -15.97 6.98 -0.16
C PHE A 46 -17.07 7.98 0.22
N GLU A 47 -17.91 8.37 -0.73
CA GLU A 47 -19.01 9.32 -0.51
C GLU A 47 -20.03 8.82 0.51
N LYS A 48 -20.34 7.51 0.51
CA LYS A 48 -21.27 6.90 1.47
C LYS A 48 -20.71 6.79 2.88
N THR A 49 -19.40 6.61 3.03
CA THR A 49 -18.78 6.23 4.31
C THR A 49 -18.03 7.37 4.97
N VAL A 50 -17.70 8.43 4.23
CA VAL A 50 -17.06 9.62 4.78
C VAL A 50 -17.96 10.29 5.81
N ARG A 51 -17.44 10.46 7.02
CA ARG A 51 -18.13 11.08 8.15
C ARG A 51 -17.18 12.04 8.85
N TYR A 52 -17.69 13.20 9.22
CA TYR A 52 -16.96 14.11 10.10
C TYR A 52 -17.35 13.83 11.55
N LYS A 53 -16.41 13.35 12.35
CA LYS A 53 -16.61 12.98 13.75
C LYS A 53 -15.38 13.35 14.58
N ASN A 54 -15.60 13.84 15.80
CA ASN A 54 -14.51 14.18 16.74
C ASN A 54 -13.41 15.06 16.11
N ASN A 55 -13.82 16.04 15.30
CA ASN A 55 -12.93 16.97 14.59
C ASN A 55 -11.98 16.31 13.56
N ARG A 56 -12.36 15.13 13.03
CA ARG A 56 -11.64 14.37 12.01
C ARG A 56 -12.60 13.77 10.98
N TYR A 57 -12.10 13.49 9.78
CA TYR A 57 -12.82 12.68 8.81
C TYR A 57 -12.50 11.21 9.03
N GLU A 58 -13.54 10.40 9.20
CA GLU A 58 -13.50 8.94 9.21
C GLU A 58 -14.08 8.46 7.87
N VAL A 59 -13.43 7.51 7.20
CA VAL A 59 -13.92 6.94 5.95
C VAL A 59 -13.59 5.45 5.91
N GLU A 60 -14.46 4.66 5.30
CA GLU A 60 -14.16 3.26 5.07
C GLU A 60 -13.13 3.14 3.95
N LEU A 61 -12.13 2.27 4.12
CA LEU A 61 -11.17 2.01 3.06
C LEU A 61 -11.89 1.34 1.88
N PRO A 62 -11.68 1.80 0.63
CA PRO A 62 -12.36 1.25 -0.54
C PRO A 62 -11.75 -0.10 -0.93
N TRP A 63 -12.10 -1.14 -0.19
CA TRP A 63 -11.60 -2.49 -0.41
C TRP A 63 -12.13 -3.08 -1.72
N LYS A 64 -11.30 -3.89 -2.39
CA LYS A 64 -11.79 -4.77 -3.45
C LYS A 64 -12.71 -5.82 -2.83
N ARG A 65 -13.91 -5.98 -3.40
CA ARG A 65 -14.93 -6.92 -2.92
C ARG A 65 -14.48 -8.39 -3.09
N ASP A 66 -13.63 -8.67 -4.07
CA ASP A 66 -13.13 -10.01 -4.40
C ASP A 66 -11.92 -10.44 -3.55
N TRP A 67 -11.82 -9.98 -2.31
CA TRP A 67 -10.70 -10.31 -1.41
C TRP A 67 -10.61 -11.80 -1.06
N HIS A 68 -11.70 -12.55 -1.28
CA HIS A 68 -11.77 -14.00 -1.08
C HIS A 68 -10.78 -14.79 -1.94
N GLU A 69 -10.30 -14.21 -3.06
CA GLU A 69 -9.34 -14.83 -3.98
C GLU A 69 -7.89 -14.65 -3.56
N LEU A 70 -7.61 -13.89 -2.49
CA LEU A 70 -6.25 -13.67 -2.03
C LEU A 70 -5.71 -14.89 -1.28
N ASN A 71 -4.58 -15.39 -1.76
CA ASN A 71 -3.82 -16.45 -1.09
C ASN A 71 -3.25 -15.96 0.25
N ASP A 72 -3.03 -16.91 1.16
CA ASP A 72 -2.34 -16.65 2.42
C ASP A 72 -0.94 -16.06 2.17
N ASN A 73 -0.66 -14.92 2.82
CA ASN A 73 0.61 -14.21 2.73
C ASN A 73 1.45 -14.28 4.02
N TYR A 74 1.08 -15.13 4.97
CA TYR A 74 1.74 -15.30 6.26
C TYR A 74 3.26 -15.48 6.11
N SER A 75 3.69 -16.35 5.19
CA SER A 75 5.12 -16.61 4.96
C SER A 75 5.91 -15.36 4.55
N VAL A 76 5.31 -14.49 3.74
CA VAL A 76 5.90 -13.23 3.30
C VAL A 76 5.91 -12.22 4.44
N ALA A 77 4.80 -12.10 5.17
CA ALA A 77 4.69 -11.21 6.31
C ALA A 77 5.70 -11.56 7.41
N LYS A 78 5.86 -12.85 7.72
CA LYS A 78 6.86 -13.35 8.67
C LYS A 78 8.28 -12.97 8.25
N LYS A 79 8.66 -13.18 6.98
CA LYS A 79 9.99 -12.79 6.47
C LYS A 79 10.24 -11.28 6.58
N ARG A 80 9.22 -10.45 6.35
CA ARG A 80 9.31 -8.99 6.52
C ARG A 80 9.50 -8.62 7.99
N LEU A 81 8.75 -9.26 8.89
CA LEU A 81 8.90 -9.09 10.34
C LEU A 81 10.31 -9.46 10.81
N ASP A 82 10.81 -10.63 10.43
CA ASP A 82 12.16 -11.08 10.80
C ASP A 82 13.23 -10.09 10.33
N SER A 83 13.06 -9.54 9.13
CA SER A 83 13.96 -8.52 8.58
C SER A 83 13.89 -7.20 9.37
N LEU A 84 12.69 -6.78 9.78
CA LEU A 84 12.50 -5.60 10.63
C LEU A 84 13.16 -5.80 11.99
N VAL A 85 12.96 -6.96 12.63
CA VAL A 85 13.58 -7.31 13.91
C VAL A 85 15.11 -7.29 13.81
N ARG A 86 15.69 -7.82 12.73
CA ARG A 86 17.14 -7.72 12.50
C ARG A 86 17.62 -6.28 12.37
N ARG A 87 16.84 -5.39 11.74
CA ARG A 87 17.17 -3.95 11.65
C ARG A 87 17.12 -3.28 13.02
N PHE A 88 16.13 -3.59 13.84
CA PHE A 88 16.03 -3.08 15.22
C PHE A 88 17.20 -3.52 16.09
N LYS A 89 17.68 -4.76 15.94
CA LYS A 89 18.88 -5.23 16.65
C LYS A 89 20.14 -4.46 16.27
N LYS A 90 20.26 -4.07 14.99
CA LYS A 90 21.41 -3.29 14.49
C LYS A 90 21.32 -1.81 14.83
N ASN A 91 20.11 -1.27 14.96
CA ASN A 91 19.87 0.13 15.27
C ASN A 91 18.82 0.25 16.41
N PRO A 92 19.27 0.32 17.68
CA PRO A 92 18.39 0.45 18.84
C PRO A 92 17.58 1.75 18.85
N ASP A 93 18.11 2.83 18.31
CA ASP A 93 17.41 4.12 18.22
C ASP A 93 16.20 4.04 17.28
N LEU A 94 16.37 3.41 16.11
CA LEU A 94 15.26 3.12 15.20
C LEU A 94 14.17 2.29 15.86
N ASN A 95 14.55 1.32 16.70
CA ASN A 95 13.59 0.50 17.45
C ASN A 95 12.79 1.34 18.45
N LEU A 96 13.46 2.25 19.16
CA LEU A 96 12.80 3.16 20.12
C LEU A 96 11.77 4.05 19.40
N GLN A 97 12.19 4.75 18.34
CA GLN A 97 11.29 5.61 17.55
C GLN A 97 10.08 4.84 17.00
N TYR A 98 10.31 3.62 16.53
CA TYR A 98 9.23 2.77 16.01
C TYR A 98 8.23 2.38 17.11
N ARG A 99 8.73 2.02 18.30
CA ARG A 99 7.87 1.68 19.45
C ARG A 99 7.07 2.87 19.94
N GLU A 100 7.67 4.06 20.01
CA GLU A 100 6.99 5.29 20.40
C GLU A 100 5.86 5.61 19.41
N THR A 101 6.14 5.50 18.10
CA THR A 101 5.12 5.70 17.05
C THR A 101 3.95 4.73 17.19
N LEU A 102 4.21 3.44 17.44
CA LEU A 102 3.13 2.46 17.65
C LEU A 102 2.30 2.79 18.90
N HIS A 103 2.95 3.21 19.99
CA HIS A 103 2.26 3.60 21.21
C HIS A 103 1.37 4.83 20.97
N ASP A 104 1.85 5.81 20.20
CA ASP A 104 1.05 6.98 19.83
C ASP A 104 -0.13 6.60 18.94
N TYR A 105 0.05 5.65 18.03
CA TYR A 105 -1.06 5.13 17.21
C TYR A 105 -2.10 4.40 18.08
N GLU A 106 -1.67 3.59 19.05
CA GLU A 106 -2.57 2.90 19.98
C GLU A 106 -3.33 3.92 20.83
N LYS A 107 -2.64 4.91 21.41
CA LYS A 107 -3.24 5.98 22.22
C LYS A 107 -4.26 6.81 21.43
N ASN A 108 -4.00 7.03 20.15
CA ASN A 108 -4.90 7.77 19.25
C ASN A 108 -6.02 6.90 18.67
N GLY A 109 -6.09 5.60 19.00
CA GLY A 109 -7.08 4.66 18.46
C GLY A 109 -6.92 4.37 16.97
N ILE A 110 -5.72 4.59 16.42
CA ILE A 110 -5.39 4.31 15.01
C ILE A 110 -5.12 2.80 14.82
N ILE A 111 -4.51 2.17 15.83
CA ILE A 111 -4.28 0.72 15.86
C ILE A 111 -4.86 0.13 17.15
N GLU A 112 -5.24 -1.14 17.08
CA GLU A 112 -5.70 -1.92 18.24
C GLU A 112 -4.96 -3.27 18.31
N LYS A 113 -4.89 -3.84 19.51
CA LYS A 113 -4.37 -5.19 19.69
C LYS A 113 -5.41 -6.19 19.21
N MET A 114 -4.96 -7.16 18.41
CA MET A 114 -5.82 -8.24 17.94
C MET A 114 -6.28 -9.12 19.11
N PRO A 115 -7.57 -9.47 19.21
CA PRO A 115 -8.05 -10.48 20.16
C PRO A 115 -7.47 -11.87 19.85
N ASN A 116 -7.45 -12.73 20.86
CA ASN A 116 -6.73 -14.02 20.87
C ASN A 116 -7.02 -14.89 19.61
N PRO A 117 -6.01 -15.57 19.03
CA PRO A 117 -6.09 -16.26 17.74
C PRO A 117 -6.92 -17.56 17.75
N GLU A 118 -7.51 -17.95 18.89
CA GLU A 118 -8.27 -19.19 19.03
C GLU A 118 -9.69 -19.12 18.43
N ASN A 119 -10.18 -17.91 18.15
CA ASN A 119 -11.46 -17.74 17.47
C ASN A 119 -11.24 -17.61 15.96
N PRO A 120 -11.85 -18.48 15.12
CA PRO A 120 -11.78 -18.31 13.67
C PRO A 120 -12.40 -16.97 13.30
N ILE A 121 -11.58 -16.08 12.73
CA ILE A 121 -12.02 -14.75 12.38
C ILE A 121 -12.65 -14.84 10.99
N ASN A 122 -13.98 -14.80 10.95
CA ASN A 122 -14.76 -14.73 9.70
C ASN A 122 -14.59 -13.39 8.95
N LYS A 123 -13.60 -12.58 9.31
CA LYS A 123 -13.30 -11.25 8.76
C LYS A 123 -11.80 -11.14 8.46
N PRO A 124 -11.39 -10.47 7.38
CA PRO A 124 -9.98 -10.30 7.08
C PRO A 124 -9.28 -9.49 8.19
N VAL A 125 -8.15 -10.01 8.69
CA VAL A 125 -7.35 -9.37 9.75
C VAL A 125 -6.12 -8.73 9.16
N PHE A 126 -6.17 -7.41 9.03
CA PHE A 126 -5.08 -6.66 8.41
C PHE A 126 -4.04 -6.27 9.45
N ILE A 127 -2.84 -6.86 9.35
CA ILE A 127 -1.72 -6.56 10.25
C ILE A 127 -0.81 -5.51 9.58
N CYS A 128 -0.86 -4.29 10.07
CA CYS A 128 0.05 -3.22 9.63
C CYS A 128 1.41 -3.37 10.31
N LEU A 129 2.33 -4.12 9.70
CA LEU A 129 3.69 -4.27 10.21
C LEU A 129 4.70 -3.25 9.66
N THR A 130 4.26 -2.17 9.00
CA THR A 130 5.04 -0.97 8.61
C THR A 130 4.12 -0.04 7.80
N ASN A 131 4.61 1.14 7.37
CA ASN A 131 3.96 2.13 6.49
C ASN A 131 3.44 1.62 5.12
N GLN A 132 3.24 0.32 4.96
CA GLN A 132 2.37 -0.28 3.95
C GLN A 132 1.39 -1.17 4.70
N CYS A 133 0.11 -0.80 4.67
CA CYS A 133 -0.99 -1.69 5.03
C CYS A 133 -0.93 -2.90 4.09
N LEU A 134 -0.21 -3.94 4.49
CA LEU A 134 -0.31 -5.23 3.83
C LEU A 134 -1.61 -5.84 4.30
N GLY A 135 -2.55 -5.97 3.36
CA GLY A 135 -3.73 -6.76 3.63
C GLY A 135 -3.28 -8.19 4.00
N MET A 136 -3.45 -8.59 5.25
CA MET A 136 -3.26 -9.96 5.69
C MET A 136 -4.62 -10.62 5.88
N ARG A 137 -4.66 -11.91 5.58
CA ARG A 137 -5.63 -12.85 6.12
C ARG A 137 -4.80 -13.72 7.06
N VAL A 138 -5.19 -13.80 8.32
CA VAL A 138 -4.77 -14.88 9.22
C VAL A 138 -5.93 -15.87 9.27
#